data_AF-A0A8T3UY76-F1
#
_entry.id   AF-A0A8T3UY76-F1
#
_cell.length_a   1.000
_cell.length_b   1.000
_cell.length_c   1.000
_cell.angle_alpha   90.00
_cell.angle_beta   90.00
_cell.angle_gamma   90.00
#
_symmetry.space_group_name_H-M   'P 1'
#
loop_
_entity.id
_entity.type
_entity.pdbx_description
1 polymer ?
#
loop_
_entity_poly.entity_id
_entity_poly.type
_entity_poly.pdbx_seq_one_letter_code
_entity_poly.pdbx_strand_id
1 'polypeptide(L)'
;MAEISDAIAMIKKAESDAEQLIVDSKSQSKDLIAESKLKAEEIVSEAKIAAEEEAKKTVFDAEDKAKKEAQTIAEQSKVDVKSLKDKAMANVDEAASIIVKNIL
;
A
#
# COMPACT_ATOMS: atom_id res chain seq x y z
N MET A 1 -10.44 21.49 73.58
CA MET A 1 -11.63 21.00 72.83
C MET A 1 -11.78 21.66 71.47
N ALA A 2 -11.54 22.98 71.32
CA ALA A 2 -11.57 23.67 70.02
C ALA A 2 -10.54 23.12 69.01
N GLU A 3 -9.29 22.92 69.41
CA GLU A 3 -8.21 22.43 68.51
C GLU A 3 -8.46 21.03 67.95
N ILE A 4 -9.10 20.15 68.72
CA ILE A 4 -9.45 18.78 68.28
C ILE A 4 -10.60 18.85 67.25
N SER A 5 -11.56 19.75 67.46
CA SER A 5 -12.67 19.96 66.51
C SER A 5 -12.17 20.49 65.16
N ASP A 6 -11.22 21.42 65.17
CA ASP A 6 -10.61 21.97 63.95
C ASP A 6 -9.78 20.91 63.21
N ALA A 7 -9.01 20.09 63.95
CA ALA A 7 -8.27 18.98 63.36
C ALA A 7 -9.19 17.96 62.68
N ILE A 8 -10.34 17.62 63.29
CA ILE A 8 -11.33 16.71 62.70
C ILE A 8 -11.96 17.33 61.44
N ALA A 9 -12.26 18.62 61.44
CA ALA A 9 -12.79 19.32 60.27
C ALA A 9 -11.78 19.32 59.10
N MET A 10 -10.49 19.52 59.40
CA MET A 10 -9.42 19.42 58.40
C MET A 10 -9.28 18.01 57.83
N ILE A 11 -9.36 16.97 58.68
CA ILE A 11 -9.30 15.57 58.23
C ILE A 11 -10.47 15.26 57.29
N LYS A 12 -11.71 15.62 57.67
CA LYS A 12 -12.88 15.39 56.79
C LYS A 12 -12.78 16.12 55.46
N LYS A 13 -12.23 17.34 55.47
CA LYS A 13 -11.98 18.07 54.22
C LYS A 13 -10.95 17.35 53.36
N ALA A 14 -9.84 16.91 53.95
CA ALA A 14 -8.82 16.15 53.24
C ALA A 14 -9.36 14.82 52.67
N GLU A 15 -10.23 14.12 53.40
CA GLU A 15 -10.92 12.92 52.92
C GLU A 15 -11.80 13.23 51.71
N SER A 16 -12.62 14.29 51.78
CA SER A 16 -13.46 14.72 50.66
C SER A 16 -12.64 15.15 49.44
N ASP A 17 -11.55 15.89 49.65
CA ASP A 17 -10.67 16.33 48.57
C ASP A 17 -9.97 15.12 47.91
N ALA A 18 -9.57 14.11 48.69
CA ALA A 18 -8.98 12.88 48.18
C ALA A 18 -10.00 12.03 47.40
N GLU A 19 -11.24 11.92 47.87
CA GLU A 19 -12.31 11.23 47.15
C GLU A 19 -12.60 11.91 45.80
N GLN A 20 -12.69 13.24 45.79
CA GLN A 20 -12.87 14.00 44.56
C GLN A 20 -11.71 13.76 43.58
N LEU A 21 -10.47 13.79 44.07
CA LEU A 21 -9.29 13.53 43.25
C LEU A 21 -9.32 12.13 42.63
N ILE A 22 -9.79 11.12 43.37
CA ILE A 22 -9.95 9.75 42.84
C ILE A 22 -11.00 9.70 41.72
N VAL A 23 -12.13 10.38 41.90
CA VAL A 23 -13.20 10.44 40.89
C VAL A 23 -12.71 11.14 39.63
N ASP A 24 -12.08 12.31 39.78
CA ASP A 24 -11.55 13.10 38.67
C ASP A 24 -10.47 12.32 37.91
N SER A 25 -9.54 11.68 38.63
CA SER A 25 -8.49 10.85 38.03
C SER A 25 -9.06 9.66 37.25
N LYS A 26 -10.12 9.02 37.77
CA LYS A 26 -10.81 7.94 37.07
C LYS A 26 -11.53 8.43 35.81
N SER A 27 -12.12 9.63 35.85
CA SER A 27 -12.76 10.23 34.67
C SER A 27 -11.72 10.55 33.60
N GLN A 28 -10.67 11.28 33.97
CA GLN A 28 -9.59 11.66 33.06
C GLN A 28 -8.91 10.44 32.44
N SER A 29 -8.70 9.37 33.21
CA SER A 29 -8.14 8.13 32.68
C SER A 29 -9.05 7.48 31.63
N LYS A 30 -10.37 7.49 31.83
CA LYS A 30 -11.32 6.98 30.83
C LYS A 30 -11.32 7.82 29.56
N ASP A 31 -11.30 9.14 29.71
CA ASP A 31 -11.28 10.08 28.58
C ASP A 31 -9.99 9.89 27.76
N LEU A 32 -8.84 9.78 28.42
CA LEU A 32 -7.55 9.49 27.77
C LEU A 32 -7.56 8.15 27.03
N ILE A 33 -8.15 7.10 27.61
CA ILE A 33 -8.28 5.79 26.95
C ILE A 33 -9.17 5.90 25.72
N ALA A 34 -10.29 6.62 25.80
CA ALA A 34 -11.20 6.82 24.68
C ALA A 34 -10.53 7.60 23.55
N GLU A 35 -9.86 8.71 23.86
CA GLU A 35 -9.11 9.51 22.88
C GLU A 35 -7.99 8.71 22.23
N SER A 36 -7.26 7.91 23.01
CA SER A 36 -6.19 7.06 22.50
C SER A 36 -6.72 5.99 21.53
N LYS A 37 -7.89 5.41 21.82
CA LYS A 37 -8.54 4.46 20.91
C LYS A 37 -8.97 5.13 19.60
N LEU A 38 -9.57 6.32 19.67
CA LEU A 38 -9.96 7.07 18.48
C LEU A 38 -8.75 7.39 17.60
N LYS A 39 -7.65 7.89 18.20
CA LYS A 39 -6.41 8.15 17.47
C LYS A 39 -5.82 6.88 16.85
N ALA A 40 -5.87 5.75 17.57
CA ALA A 40 -5.39 4.48 17.04
C ALA A 40 -6.24 4.01 15.83
N GLU A 41 -7.56 4.16 15.91
CA GLU A 41 -8.47 3.83 14.81
C GLU A 41 -8.23 4.73 13.59
N GLU A 42 -8.03 6.03 13.80
CA GLU A 42 -7.69 7.01 12.76
C GLU A 42 -6.38 6.63 12.05
N ILE A 43 -5.30 6.38 12.81
CA ILE A 43 -4.00 5.96 12.25
C ILE A 43 -4.14 4.68 11.43
N VAL A 44 -4.90 3.68 11.93
CA VAL A 44 -5.12 2.43 11.20
C VAL A 44 -5.93 2.67 9.92
N SER A 45 -6.93 3.55 9.96
CA SER A 45 -7.73 3.91 8.80
C SER A 45 -6.90 4.61 7.73
N GLU A 46 -6.11 5.61 8.12
CA GLU A 46 -5.19 6.33 7.22
C GLU A 46 -4.16 5.37 6.60
N ALA A 47 -3.56 4.50 7.40
CA ALA A 47 -2.61 3.50 6.91
C ALA A 47 -3.24 2.54 5.89
N LYS A 48 -4.51 2.15 6.09
CA LYS A 48 -5.24 1.32 5.11
C LYS A 48 -5.48 2.06 3.80
N ILE A 49 -5.92 3.32 3.87
CA ILE A 49 -6.16 4.14 2.67
C ILE A 49 -4.86 4.30 1.89
N ALA A 50 -3.76 4.65 2.57
CA ALA A 50 -2.45 4.78 1.94
C ALA A 50 -1.98 3.47 1.28
N ALA A 51 -2.16 2.33 1.96
CA ALA A 51 -1.81 1.02 1.41
C ALA A 51 -2.66 0.66 0.17
N GLU A 52 -3.96 0.98 0.17
CA GLU A 52 -4.84 0.75 -0.98
C GLU A 52 -4.44 1.63 -2.18
N GLU A 53 -4.08 2.90 -1.94
CA GLU A 53 -3.60 3.80 -2.99
C GLU A 53 -2.25 3.33 -3.57
N GLU A 54 -1.32 2.90 -2.72
CA GLU A 54 -0.04 2.36 -3.15
C GLU A 54 -0.20 1.05 -3.93
N ALA A 55 -1.12 0.17 -3.51
CA ALA A 55 -1.44 -1.05 -4.24
C ALA A 55 -2.00 -0.74 -5.63
N LYS A 56 -2.95 0.19 -5.74
CA LYS A 56 -3.51 0.64 -7.03
C LYS A 56 -2.42 1.21 -7.93
N LYS A 57 -1.54 2.05 -7.39
CA LYS A 57 -0.42 2.62 -8.14
C LYS A 57 0.53 1.53 -8.64
N THR A 58 0.87 0.57 -7.79
CA THR A 58 1.74 -0.55 -8.15
C THR A 58 1.16 -1.37 -9.30
N VAL A 59 -0.14 -1.67 -9.26
CA VAL A 59 -0.81 -2.39 -10.35
C VAL A 59 -0.79 -1.57 -11.64
N PHE A 60 -1.13 -0.28 -11.56
CA PHE A 60 -1.12 0.60 -12.73
C PHE A 60 0.28 0.70 -13.37
N ASP A 61 1.31 0.90 -12.56
CA ASP A 61 2.70 0.99 -13.04
C ASP A 61 3.15 -0.34 -13.68
N ALA A 62 2.74 -1.48 -13.12
CA ALA A 62 3.01 -2.79 -13.68
C ALA A 62 2.29 -3.00 -15.02
N GLU A 63 1.02 -2.59 -15.14
CA GLU A 63 0.25 -2.65 -16.38
C GLU A 63 0.86 -1.76 -17.48
N ASP A 64 1.25 -0.52 -17.15
CA ASP A 64 1.89 0.39 -18.09
C ASP A 64 3.24 -0.17 -18.59
N LYS A 65 4.04 -0.73 -17.69
CA LYS A 65 5.30 -1.38 -18.04
C LYS A 65 5.07 -2.59 -18.94
N ALA A 66 4.12 -3.46 -18.60
CA ALA A 66 3.77 -4.62 -19.42
C ALA A 66 3.31 -4.21 -20.83
N LYS A 67 2.53 -3.13 -20.94
CA LYS A 67 2.08 -2.59 -22.24
C LYS A 67 3.25 -2.08 -23.08
N LYS A 68 4.20 -1.36 -22.48
CA LYS A 68 5.42 -0.88 -23.17
C LYS A 68 6.31 -2.04 -23.63
N GLU A 69 6.48 -3.06 -22.79
CA GLU A 69 7.21 -4.27 -23.14
C GLU A 69 6.54 -5.02 -24.29
N ALA A 70 5.23 -5.19 -24.25
CA ALA A 70 4.47 -5.84 -25.32
C ALA A 70 4.60 -5.08 -26.67
N GLN A 71 4.55 -3.75 -26.64
CA GLN A 71 4.79 -2.93 -27.84
C GLN A 71 6.20 -3.15 -28.39
N THR A 72 7.21 -3.14 -27.52
CA THR A 72 8.61 -3.37 -27.91
C THR A 72 8.80 -4.76 -28.53
N ILE A 73 8.20 -5.80 -27.93
CA ILE A 73 8.25 -7.17 -28.46
C ILE A 73 7.56 -7.24 -29.82
N ALA A 74 6.42 -6.57 -29.99
CA ALA A 74 5.68 -6.56 -31.25
C ALA A 74 6.48 -5.85 -32.36
N GLU A 75 7.17 -4.75 -32.05
CA GLU A 75 8.07 -4.08 -32.98
C GLU A 75 9.26 -4.95 -33.36
N GLN A 76 9.93 -5.56 -32.38
CA GLN A 76 11.05 -6.47 -32.62
C GLN A 76 10.62 -7.67 -33.47
N SER A 77 9.46 -8.26 -33.17
CA SER A 77 8.92 -9.39 -33.93
C SER A 77 8.67 -9.03 -35.40
N LYS A 78 8.20 -7.80 -35.69
CA LYS A 78 8.04 -7.32 -37.07
C LYS A 78 9.38 -7.22 -37.80
N VAL A 79 10.42 -6.73 -37.12
CA VAL A 79 11.77 -6.65 -37.67
C VAL A 79 12.31 -8.06 -37.98
N ASP A 80 12.15 -8.98 -37.04
CA ASP A 80 12.64 -10.36 -37.17
C ASP A 80 11.93 -11.10 -38.30
N VAL A 81 10.60 -11.00 -38.39
CA VAL A 81 9.81 -11.59 -39.49
C VAL A 81 10.22 -11.01 -40.84
N LYS A 82 10.45 -9.69 -40.91
CA LYS A 82 10.92 -9.06 -42.16
C LYS A 82 12.30 -9.59 -42.55
N SER A 83 13.25 -9.64 -41.61
CA SER A 83 14.59 -10.18 -41.88
C SER A 83 14.54 -11.64 -42.30
N LEU A 84 13.70 -12.47 -41.67
CA LEU A 84 13.51 -13.85 -42.05
C LEU A 84 12.94 -13.99 -43.47
N LYS A 85 11.92 -13.18 -43.80
CA LYS A 85 11.35 -13.15 -45.15
C LYS A 85 12.40 -12.76 -46.19
N ASP A 86 13.17 -11.71 -45.93
CA ASP A 86 14.20 -11.23 -46.87
C ASP A 86 15.28 -12.30 -47.11
N LYS A 87 15.73 -12.98 -46.03
CA LYS A 87 16.66 -14.12 -46.13
C LYS A 87 16.07 -15.30 -46.90
N ALA A 88 14.79 -15.62 -46.68
CA ALA A 88 14.13 -16.70 -47.38
C ALA A 88 14.00 -16.40 -48.88
N MET A 89 13.56 -15.18 -49.23
CA MET A 89 13.38 -14.75 -50.62
C MET A 89 14.69 -14.77 -51.43
N ALA A 90 15.82 -14.45 -50.81
CA ALA A 90 17.12 -14.52 -51.48
C ALA A 90 17.51 -15.93 -51.98
N ASN A 91 16.95 -16.98 -51.40
CA ASN A 91 17.27 -18.37 -51.74
C ASN A 91 16.21 -19.06 -52.62
N VAL A 92 15.09 -18.38 -52.92
CA VAL A 92 13.96 -18.98 -53.67
C VAL A 92 14.36 -19.33 -55.09
N ASP A 93 15.07 -18.44 -55.80
CA ASP A 93 15.43 -18.64 -57.20
C ASP A 93 16.43 -19.79 -57.37
N GLU A 94 17.41 -19.90 -56.45
CA GLU A 94 18.37 -21.00 -56.44
C GLU A 94 17.69 -22.34 -56.14
N ALA A 95 16.81 -22.38 -55.14
CA ALA A 95 16.03 -23.57 -54.83
C ALA A 95 15.14 -24.00 -56.01
N ALA A 96 14.48 -23.05 -56.68
CA ALA A 96 13.68 -23.33 -57.87
C ALA A 96 14.54 -23.91 -59.01
N SER A 97 15.73 -23.36 -59.23
CA SER A 97 16.67 -23.85 -60.24
C SER A 97 17.14 -25.28 -59.96
N ILE A 98 17.44 -25.62 -58.70
CA ILE A 98 17.82 -26.97 -58.28
C ILE A 98 16.67 -27.96 -58.50
N ILE A 99 15.43 -27.57 -58.19
CA ILE A 99 14.25 -28.43 -58.39
C ILE A 99 14.06 -28.73 -59.88
N VAL A 100 14.10 -27.71 -60.74
CA VAL A 100 13.93 -27.88 -62.19
C VAL A 100 15.00 -28.81 -62.77
N LYS A 101 16.27 -28.66 -62.34
CA LYS A 101 17.38 -29.53 -62.77
C LYS A 101 17.27 -30.99 -62.37
N ASN A 102 16.49 -31.31 -61.32
CA ASN A 102 16.33 -32.69 -60.85
C ASN A 102 15.07 -33.38 -61.42
N ILE A 103 14.14 -32.62 -62.02
CA ILE A 103 12.90 -33.14 -62.58
C ILE A 103 12.99 -33.33 -64.11
N LEU A 104 13.74 -32.46 -64.80
CA LEU A 104 14.05 -32.56 -66.24
C LEU A 104 15.34 -33.35 -66.49
#